data_AF-A0A4Q7TNG0-F1
#
_entry.id   AF-A0A4Q7TNG0-F1
#
_cell.length_a   1.000
_cell.length_b   1.000
_cell.length_c   1.000
_cell.angle_alpha   90.00
_cell.angle_beta   90.00
_cell.angle_gamma   90.00
#
_symmetry.space_group_name_H-M   'P 1'
#
loop_
_entity.id
_entity.type
_entity.pdbx_description
1 polymer ?
#
loop_
_entity_poly.entity_id
_entity_poly.type
_entity_poly.pdbx_seq_one_letter_code
_entity_poly.pdbx_strand_id
1 'polypeptide(L)'
;MTTIDTCSAARPDNDPPVTGFRAAPRALEDVRLDRVSSTEWRVSDRRFLTETGRAIIGVIDRVGPAYRVTSLRDPDHTEFYGSLAAARGAFVERT
;
A
#
# COMPACT_ATOMS: atom_id res chain seq x y z
N MET A 1 13.02 47.70 -31.55
CA MET A 1 12.55 46.59 -32.39
C MET A 1 13.39 45.39 -31.99
N THR A 2 12.87 44.54 -31.11
CA THR A 2 13.65 43.49 -30.44
C THR A 2 13.14 42.14 -30.94
N THR A 3 13.98 41.45 -31.69
CA THR A 3 13.73 40.11 -32.25
C THR A 3 13.67 39.10 -31.12
N ILE A 4 12.58 38.32 -31.03
CA ILE A 4 12.49 37.16 -30.15
C ILE A 4 12.90 35.95 -30.99
N ASP A 5 14.16 35.52 -30.83
CA ASP A 5 14.63 34.24 -31.35
C ASP A 5 14.16 33.13 -30.40
N THR A 6 13.25 32.30 -30.91
CA THR A 6 12.90 31.02 -30.27
C THR A 6 14.04 30.04 -30.52
N CYS A 7 14.63 29.52 -29.45
CA CYS A 7 15.39 28.27 -29.51
C CYS A 7 14.82 27.29 -28.50
N SER A 8 14.07 26.32 -29.03
CA SER A 8 13.69 25.08 -28.36
C SER A 8 14.93 24.37 -27.82
N ALA A 9 14.99 24.20 -26.51
CA ALA A 9 15.73 23.09 -25.91
C ALA A 9 14.70 22.12 -25.33
N ALA A 10 14.18 21.24 -26.19
CA ALA A 10 13.59 19.99 -25.73
C ALA A 10 14.69 19.23 -25.00
N ARG A 11 14.73 19.35 -23.66
CA ARG A 11 15.53 18.44 -22.85
C ARG A 11 14.89 17.06 -23.06
N PRO A 12 15.61 16.06 -23.57
CA PRO A 12 15.09 14.72 -23.49
C PRO A 12 15.00 14.40 -22.00
N ASP A 13 13.77 14.18 -21.53
CA ASP A 13 13.44 13.47 -20.30
C ASP A 13 14.16 12.12 -20.33
N ASN A 14 15.45 12.14 -20.02
CA ASN A 14 16.24 10.97 -19.64
C ASN A 14 16.34 10.94 -18.12
N ASP A 15 15.24 11.26 -17.42
CA ASP A 15 15.06 10.60 -16.14
C ASP A 15 15.00 9.11 -16.46
N PRO A 16 15.97 8.30 -15.99
CA PRO A 16 15.82 6.86 -16.12
C PRO A 16 14.45 6.51 -15.54
N PRO A 17 13.70 5.57 -16.14
CA PRO A 17 12.53 5.04 -15.43
C PRO A 17 13.05 4.71 -14.03
N VAL A 18 12.43 5.23 -12.97
CA VAL A 18 12.75 4.80 -11.61
C VAL A 18 12.59 3.29 -11.67
N THR A 19 13.70 2.59 -11.86
CA THR A 19 13.72 1.19 -12.23
C THR A 19 13.11 0.54 -11.03
N GLY A 20 11.85 0.13 -11.18
CA GLY A 20 10.98 -0.19 -10.06
C GLY A 20 11.76 -1.10 -9.14
N PHE A 21 12.17 -0.57 -7.99
CA PHE A 21 12.71 -1.38 -6.93
C PHE A 21 11.53 -2.27 -6.57
N ARG A 22 11.46 -3.46 -7.17
CA ARG A 22 10.46 -4.45 -6.83
C ARG A 22 10.87 -4.85 -5.42
N ALA A 23 10.31 -4.14 -4.46
CA ALA A 23 10.55 -4.39 -3.06
C ALA A 23 10.36 -5.89 -2.86
N ALA A 24 11.23 -6.50 -2.05
CA ALA A 24 11.10 -7.91 -1.69
C ALA A 24 9.63 -8.22 -1.33
N PRO A 25 9.08 -9.41 -1.61
CA PRO A 25 7.71 -9.73 -1.24
C PRO A 25 7.44 -9.34 0.22
N ARG A 26 6.33 -8.64 0.47
CA ARG A 26 5.97 -8.18 1.82
C ARG A 26 5.94 -9.36 2.79
N ALA A 27 6.73 -9.30 3.85
CA ALA A 27 6.72 -10.29 4.92
C ALA A 27 5.75 -9.89 6.05
N LEU A 28 5.54 -10.77 7.03
CA LEU A 28 4.58 -10.51 8.10
C LEU A 28 5.04 -9.35 8.99
N GLU A 29 6.34 -9.23 9.24
CA GLU A 29 6.97 -8.16 10.03
C GLU A 29 6.73 -6.76 9.43
N ASP A 30 6.53 -6.68 8.12
CA ASP A 30 6.22 -5.45 7.38
C ASP A 30 4.76 -5.02 7.55
N VAL A 31 3.88 -5.93 7.99
CA VAL A 31 2.45 -5.63 8.17
C VAL A 31 2.20 -5.11 9.58
N ARG A 32 1.88 -3.82 9.71
CA ARG A 32 1.44 -3.21 10.97
C ARG A 32 -0.08 -3.11 11.02
N LEU A 33 -0.64 -3.35 12.19
CA LEU A 33 -2.05 -3.11 12.49
C LEU A 33 -2.18 -1.92 13.43
N ASP A 34 -2.77 -0.84 12.93
CA ASP A 34 -3.10 0.34 13.71
C ASP A 34 -4.59 0.27 14.07
N ARG A 35 -4.90 0.16 15.36
CA ARG A 35 -6.30 0.08 15.81
C ARG A 35 -7.02 1.40 15.55
N VAL A 36 -8.11 1.37 14.79
CA VAL A 36 -8.97 2.54 14.49
C VAL A 36 -10.15 2.58 15.45
N SER A 37 -10.72 1.41 15.77
CA SER A 37 -11.84 1.30 16.70
C SER A 37 -11.77 0.01 17.52
N SER A 38 -12.81 -0.31 18.28
CA SER A 38 -12.87 -1.58 19.01
C SER A 38 -12.92 -2.80 18.08
N THR A 39 -13.38 -2.62 16.85
CA THR A 39 -13.64 -3.66 15.85
C THR A 39 -12.94 -3.41 14.51
N GLU A 40 -12.14 -2.37 14.36
CA GLU A 40 -11.51 -2.01 13.09
C GLU A 40 -10.03 -1.70 13.25
N TRP A 41 -9.23 -2.18 12.29
CA TRP A 41 -7.80 -1.98 12.20
C TRP A 41 -7.43 -1.51 10.80
N ARG A 42 -6.65 -0.43 10.74
CA ARG A 42 -5.95 -0.01 9.55
C ARG A 42 -4.71 -0.87 9.38
N VAL A 43 -4.50 -1.37 8.17
CA VAL A 43 -3.33 -2.18 7.83
C VAL A 43 -2.33 -1.31 7.08
N SER A 44 -1.12 -1.22 7.60
CA SER A 44 -0.05 -0.39 7.06
C SER A 44 1.19 -1.24 6.72
N ASP A 45 1.84 -0.97 5.60
CA ASP A 45 3.14 -1.50 5.20
C ASP A 45 4.27 -0.64 5.80
N ARG A 46 5.04 -1.23 6.72
CA ARG A 46 6.10 -0.56 7.48
C ARG A 46 7.31 -0.18 6.64
N ARG A 47 7.41 -0.68 5.41
CA ARG A 47 8.47 -0.30 4.47
C ARG A 47 8.27 1.11 3.95
N PHE A 48 7.08 1.69 4.14
CA PHE A 48 6.76 3.07 3.82
C PHE A 48 6.63 3.93 5.09
N LEU A 49 6.91 5.23 4.96
CA LEU A 49 6.73 6.19 6.05
C LEU A 49 5.25 6.26 6.43
N THR A 50 4.98 6.08 7.71
CA THR A 50 3.62 5.90 8.26
C THR A 50 2.73 7.13 8.18
N GLU A 51 3.34 8.29 7.91
CA GLU A 51 2.68 9.58 7.71
C GLU A 51 2.15 9.74 6.27
N THR A 52 2.60 8.87 5.36
CA THR A 52 2.13 8.86 3.99
C THR A 52 0.97 7.89 3.85
N GLY A 53 -0.14 8.34 3.24
CA GLY A 53 -1.28 7.46 2.92
C GLY A 53 -0.90 6.25 2.07
N ARG A 54 0.27 6.30 1.42
CA ARG A 54 0.89 5.20 0.65
C ARG A 54 1.24 3.98 1.48
N ALA A 55 1.44 4.13 2.79
CA ALA A 55 1.68 3.01 3.68
C ALA A 55 0.40 2.17 3.90
N ILE A 56 -0.80 2.73 3.70
CA ILE A 56 -2.05 2.01 3.94
C ILE A 56 -2.29 1.01 2.81
N ILE A 57 -2.50 -0.25 3.18
CA ILE A 57 -2.63 -1.37 2.24
C ILE A 57 -3.97 -2.11 2.37
N GLY A 58 -4.72 -1.84 3.44
CA GLY A 58 -6.03 -2.44 3.65
C GLY A 58 -6.64 -2.07 4.99
N VAL A 59 -7.79 -2.68 5.23
CA VAL A 59 -8.53 -2.61 6.49
C VAL A 59 -8.89 -4.03 6.91
N ILE A 60 -8.89 -4.25 8.22
CA ILE A 60 -9.50 -5.43 8.83
C ILE A 60 -10.61 -4.94 9.74
N ASP A 61 -11.79 -5.52 9.62
CA ASP A 61 -12.89 -5.26 10.54
C ASP A 61 -13.44 -6.57 11.12
N ARG A 62 -13.93 -6.51 12.37
CA ARG A 62 -14.51 -7.65 13.06
C ARG A 62 -16.01 -7.70 12.80
N VAL A 63 -16.46 -8.75 12.12
CA VAL A 63 -17.86 -9.03 11.81
C VAL A 63 -18.29 -10.29 12.58
N GLY A 64 -18.94 -10.09 13.72
CA GLY A 64 -19.32 -11.19 14.62
C GLY A 64 -18.08 -11.96 15.14
N PRO A 65 -18.00 -13.28 14.92
CA PRO A 65 -16.85 -14.09 15.33
C PRO A 65 -15.66 -14.00 14.37
N ALA A 66 -15.83 -13.40 13.18
CA ALA A 66 -14.83 -13.39 12.13
C ALA A 66 -14.16 -12.03 11.95
N TYR A 67 -13.04 -12.03 11.23
CA TYR A 67 -12.31 -10.86 10.79
C TYR A 67 -12.39 -10.80 9.27
N ARG A 68 -13.01 -9.75 8.76
CA ARG A 68 -13.11 -9.44 7.34
C ARG A 68 -11.86 -8.67 6.91
N VAL A 69 -11.26 -9.08 5.81
CA VAL A 69 -10.12 -8.40 5.18
C VAL A 69 -10.61 -7.68 3.94
N THR A 70 -10.27 -6.40 3.82
CA THR A 70 -10.44 -5.61 2.60
C THR A 70 -9.08 -5.07 2.16
N SER A 71 -8.58 -5.61 1.06
CA SER A 71 -7.32 -5.17 0.45
C SER A 71 -7.56 -3.95 -0.43
N LEU A 72 -6.70 -2.92 -0.34
CA LEU A 72 -6.79 -1.79 -1.27
C LEU A 72 -6.34 -2.16 -2.70
N ARG A 73 -5.68 -3.31 -2.88
CA ARG A 73 -5.29 -3.82 -4.20
C ARG A 73 -6.47 -4.40 -4.96
N ASP A 74 -7.41 -4.99 -4.26
CA ASP A 74 -8.61 -5.62 -4.81
C ASP A 74 -9.76 -5.48 -3.80
N PRO A 75 -10.41 -4.30 -3.75
CA PRO A 75 -11.40 -3.99 -2.72
C PRO A 75 -12.72 -4.76 -2.89
N ASP A 76 -12.99 -5.27 -4.10
CA ASP A 76 -14.18 -6.07 -4.39
C ASP A 76 -14.04 -7.50 -3.84
N HIS A 77 -12.80 -7.97 -3.64
CA HIS A 77 -12.53 -9.25 -3.02
C HIS A 77 -12.56 -9.16 -1.49
N THR A 78 -13.46 -9.92 -0.88
CA THR A 78 -13.62 -9.99 0.57
C THR A 78 -13.31 -11.38 1.08
N GLU A 79 -12.38 -11.45 2.03
CA GLU A 79 -12.01 -12.70 2.70
C GLU A 79 -12.31 -12.64 4.20
N PHE A 80 -12.66 -13.79 4.78
CA PHE A 80 -12.99 -13.91 6.20
C PHE A 80 -12.05 -14.88 6.91
N TYR A 81 -11.60 -14.47 8.09
CA TYR A 81 -10.62 -15.20 8.89
C TYR A 81 -11.12 -15.40 10.32
N GLY A 82 -10.81 -16.56 10.91
CA GLY A 82 -11.20 -16.88 12.29
C GLY A 82 -10.39 -16.15 13.37
N SER A 83 -9.33 -15.42 13.00
CA SER A 83 -8.51 -14.65 13.95
C SER A 83 -7.89 -13.42 13.28
N LEU A 84 -7.61 -12.40 14.10
CA LEU A 84 -6.90 -11.19 13.65
C LEU A 84 -5.49 -11.52 13.14
N ALA A 85 -4.83 -12.52 13.74
CA ALA A 85 -3.51 -12.97 13.33
C ALA A 85 -3.54 -13.59 11.92
N ALA A 86 -4.54 -14.42 11.62
CA ALA A 86 -4.71 -14.98 10.28
C ALA A 86 -5.08 -13.90 9.25
N ALA A 87 -5.98 -12.97 9.61
CA ALA A 87 -6.33 -11.82 8.78
C ALA A 87 -5.11 -10.94 8.44
N ARG A 88 -4.21 -10.71 9.40
CA ARG A 88 -2.93 -10.02 9.15
C ARG A 88 -2.08 -10.74 8.12
N GLY A 89 -2.07 -12.08 8.17
CA GLY A 89 -1.34 -12.93 7.23
C GLY A 89 -1.78 -12.80 5.78
N ALA A 90 -3.04 -12.39 5.53
CA ALA A 90 -3.57 -12.15 4.18
C ALA A 90 -2.80 -11.08 3.40
N PHE A 91 -2.10 -10.18 4.09
CA PHE A 91 -1.35 -9.09 3.49
C PHE A 91 0.11 -9.44 3.14
N VAL A 92 0.56 -10.66 3.45
CA VAL A 92 1.88 -11.18 3.11
C VAL A 92 1.90 -11.57 1.63
N GLU A 93 2.95 -11.18 0.91
CA GLU A 93 3.13 -11.57 -0.49
C GLU A 93 3.95 -12.86 -0.56
N ARG A 94 3.50 -13.82 -1.36
CA ARG A 94 4.28 -15.05 -1.63
C ARG A 94 5.21 -14.80 -2.81
N THR A 95 6.46 -15.22 -2.66
CA THR A 95 7.51 -15.16 -3.70
C THR A 95 7.24 -16.12 -4.84
#